data_AF-A0A2M8P860-F1
#
_entry.id   AF-A0A2M8P860-F1
#
_cell.length_a   1.000
_cell.length_b   1.000
_cell.length_c   1.000
_cell.angle_alpha   90.00
_cell.angle_beta   90.00
_cell.angle_gamma   90.00
#
_symmetry.space_group_name_H-M   'P 1'
#
loop_
_entity.id
_entity.type
_entity.pdbx_description
1 polymer ?
#
loop_
_entity_poly.entity_id
_entity_poly.type
_entity_poly.pdbx_seq_one_letter_code
_entity_poly.pdbx_strand_id
1 'polypeptide(L)'
;RAGLGYFSGNESGGGSTITQQLVRNIAFDYQYRTERSARRKLEEIAMAVALTQRKSKDEILEMYLNTIYYGNVAYGIEAAAQTYFGKRAAELSLAEAALLAGLPQAPAALNPFDSRALDA
;
A
#
# COMPACT_ATOMS: atom_id res chain seq x y z
N ARG A 1 5.99 9.17 15.65
CA ARG A 1 5.30 8.85 16.91
C ARG A 1 4.11 7.96 16.60
N ALA A 2 4.23 6.63 16.71
CA ALA A 2 3.12 5.70 16.53
C ALA A 2 3.39 4.50 17.44
N GLY A 3 2.57 4.33 18.49
CA GLY A 3 2.80 3.28 19.48
C GLY A 3 1.77 3.16 20.60
N LEU A 4 0.85 4.12 20.76
CA LEU A 4 -0.12 4.10 21.87
C LEU A 4 -1.54 3.67 21.48
N GLY A 5 -1.83 3.42 20.19
CA GLY A 5 -3.17 3.02 19.73
C GLY A 5 -3.47 1.52 19.81
N TYR A 6 -2.45 0.66 19.93
CA TYR A 6 -2.62 -0.79 19.81
C TYR A 6 -3.38 -1.44 20.98
N PHE A 7 -3.47 -0.76 22.12
CA PHE A 7 -4.14 -1.29 23.32
C PHE A 7 -5.62 -0.85 23.46
N SER A 8 -6.12 0.07 22.62
CA SER A 8 -7.46 0.67 22.81
C SER A 8 -8.53 0.21 21.82
N GLY A 9 -8.22 -0.71 20.89
CA GLY A 9 -9.21 -1.23 19.94
C GLY A 9 -9.77 -0.20 18.95
N ASN A 10 -9.22 1.01 18.93
CA ASN A 10 -9.68 2.12 18.10
C ASN A 10 -8.60 2.45 17.05
N GLU A 11 -8.31 1.50 16.16
CA GLU A 11 -7.33 1.68 15.08
C GLU A 11 -7.96 2.35 13.86
N SER A 12 -8.22 3.64 13.98
CA SER A 12 -8.51 4.52 12.86
C SER A 12 -7.21 4.85 12.12
N GLY A 13 -6.85 4.04 11.11
CA GLY A 13 -6.05 4.41 9.93
C GLY A 13 -4.63 5.00 10.11
N GLY A 14 -3.61 4.34 9.56
CA GLY A 14 -2.34 4.99 9.17
C GLY A 14 -1.08 4.65 9.97
N GLY A 15 -1.15 3.83 11.03
CA GLY A 15 0.02 3.51 11.86
C GLY A 15 1.06 2.57 11.25
N SER A 16 0.77 1.95 10.09
CA SER A 16 1.64 0.91 9.51
C SER A 16 2.66 1.48 8.51
N THR A 17 3.92 1.10 8.64
CA THR A 17 4.98 1.52 7.71
C THR A 17 4.83 0.85 6.33
N ILE A 18 5.47 1.42 5.29
CA ILE A 18 5.51 0.80 3.96
C ILE A 18 6.05 -0.64 4.02
N THR A 19 7.11 -0.89 4.81
CA THR A 19 7.67 -2.24 4.97
C THR A 19 6.66 -3.22 5.60
N GLN A 20 5.92 -2.76 6.60
CA GLN A 20 4.88 -3.55 7.24
C GLN A 20 3.72 -3.85 6.28
N GLN A 21 3.33 -2.86 5.47
CA GLN A 21 2.31 -3.04 4.43
C GLN A 21 2.79 -4.01 3.35
N LEU A 22 4.05 -3.91 2.90
CA LEU A 22 4.65 -4.85 1.95
C LEU A 22 4.60 -6.28 2.47
N VAL A 23 5.11 -6.53 3.68
CA VAL A 23 5.09 -7.84 4.33
C VAL A 23 3.67 -8.40 4.39
N ARG A 24 2.70 -7.60 4.81
CA ARG A 24 1.29 -8.02 4.89
C ARG A 24 0.73 -8.46 3.53
N ASN A 25 1.17 -7.83 2.44
CA ASN A 25 0.69 -8.14 1.10
C ASN A 25 1.33 -9.39 0.50
N ILE A 26 2.58 -9.71 0.86
CA ILE A 26 3.33 -10.82 0.24
C ILE A 26 3.43 -12.08 1.11
N ALA A 27 3.41 -11.94 2.44
CA ALA A 27 3.68 -13.04 3.36
C ALA A 27 2.41 -13.70 3.92
N PHE A 28 1.27 -13.01 3.83
CA PHE A 28 0.01 -13.45 4.41
C PHE A 28 -1.03 -13.68 3.34
N ASP A 29 -1.78 -14.78 3.45
CA ASP A 29 -2.96 -14.99 2.62
C ASP A 29 -4.06 -13.95 2.94
N TYR A 30 -5.13 -13.97 2.14
CA TYR A 30 -6.22 -13.01 2.27
C TYR A 30 -6.97 -13.07 3.61
N GLN A 31 -7.13 -14.26 4.17
CA GLN A 31 -7.85 -14.42 5.44
C GLN A 31 -6.98 -13.89 6.58
N TYR A 32 -5.70 -14.28 6.60
CA TYR A 32 -4.79 -13.87 7.66
C TYR A 32 -4.43 -12.39 7.61
N ARG A 33 -4.28 -11.79 6.43
CA ARG A 33 -3.97 -10.35 6.29
C ARG A 33 -5.09 -9.44 6.80
N THR A 34 -6.34 -9.90 6.76
CA THR A 34 -7.53 -9.12 7.18
C THR A 34 -7.89 -9.37 8.65
N GLU A 35 -7.30 -10.38 9.27
CA GLU A 35 -7.47 -10.68 10.70
C GLU A 35 -7.02 -9.49 11.57
N ARG A 36 -7.86 -9.11 12.54
CA ARG A 36 -7.53 -8.07 13.52
C ARG A 36 -7.08 -8.70 14.83
N SER A 37 -5.87 -9.25 14.85
CA SER A 37 -5.25 -9.79 16.06
C SER A 37 -3.87 -9.19 16.35
N ALA A 38 -3.55 -9.08 17.64
CA ALA A 38 -2.24 -8.62 18.10
C ALA A 38 -1.13 -9.58 17.62
N ARG A 39 -1.41 -10.89 17.59
CA ARG A 39 -0.49 -11.91 17.09
C ARG A 39 -0.09 -11.66 15.64
N ARG A 40 -1.07 -11.53 14.74
CA ARG A 40 -0.81 -11.22 13.32
C ARG A 40 -0.01 -9.92 13.16
N LYS A 41 -0.30 -8.89 13.96
CA LYS A 41 0.48 -7.64 13.91
C LYS A 41 1.92 -7.81 14.40
N LEU A 42 2.16 -8.60 15.44
CA LEU A 42 3.51 -8.89 15.92
C LEU A 42 4.31 -9.67 14.87
N GLU A 43 3.70 -10.65 14.21
CA GLU A 43 4.30 -11.38 13.10
C GLU A 43 4.65 -10.43 11.94
N GLU A 44 3.74 -9.51 11.57
CA GLU A 44 4.00 -8.46 10.56
C GLU A 44 5.20 -7.59 10.94
N ILE A 45 5.28 -7.14 12.20
CA ILE A 45 6.37 -6.29 12.68
C ILE A 45 7.70 -7.05 12.66
N ALA A 46 7.73 -8.29 13.15
CA ALA A 46 8.93 -9.11 13.19
C ALA A 46 9.49 -9.38 11.77
N MET A 47 8.61 -9.75 10.84
CA MET A 47 8.99 -9.94 9.43
C MET A 47 9.43 -8.63 8.77
N ALA A 48 8.79 -7.49 9.08
CA ALA A 48 9.21 -6.19 8.54
C ALA A 48 10.60 -5.79 9.04
N VAL A 49 10.90 -5.99 10.33
CA VAL A 49 12.24 -5.77 10.89
C VAL A 49 13.26 -6.67 10.19
N ALA A 50 12.95 -7.96 10.05
CA ALA A 50 13.80 -8.91 9.34
C ALA A 50 14.07 -8.50 7.88
N LEU A 51 13.07 -7.95 7.18
CA LEU A 51 13.23 -7.46 5.82
C LEU A 51 14.13 -6.21 5.77
N THR A 52 13.94 -5.24 6.67
CA THR A 52 14.80 -4.03 6.72
C THR A 52 16.26 -4.31 7.02
N GLN A 53 16.59 -5.44 7.64
CA GLN A 53 17.97 -5.85 7.87
C GLN A 53 18.64 -6.45 6.62
N ARG A 54 17.85 -6.87 5.63
CA ARG A 54 18.33 -7.58 4.43
C ARG A 54 18.23 -6.74 3.16
N LYS A 55 17.38 -5.71 3.17
CA LYS A 55 17.03 -4.90 2.00
C LYS A 55 17.13 -3.42 2.33
N SER A 56 17.68 -2.66 1.38
CA SER A 56 17.71 -1.20 1.45
C SER A 56 16.30 -0.61 1.40
N LYS A 57 16.17 0.66 1.78
CA LYS A 57 14.89 1.37 1.72
C LYS A 57 14.37 1.49 0.29
N ASP A 58 15.27 1.66 -0.67
CA ASP A 58 14.91 1.79 -2.09
C ASP A 58 14.41 0.46 -2.65
N GLU A 59 15.08 -0.66 -2.37
CA GLU A 59 14.59 -1.99 -2.74
C GLU A 59 13.23 -2.28 -2.10
N ILE A 60 13.02 -1.91 -0.84
CA ILE A 60 11.73 -2.09 -0.17
C ILE A 60 10.63 -1.26 -0.83
N LEU A 61 10.94 0.00 -1.18
CA LEU A 61 10.00 0.87 -1.85
C LEU A 61 9.65 0.34 -3.24
N GLU A 62 10.65 -0.10 -4.01
CA GLU A 62 10.46 -0.73 -5.32
C GLU A 62 9.59 -1.97 -5.23
N MET A 63 9.88 -2.89 -4.30
CA MET A 63 9.05 -4.08 -4.07
C MET A 63 7.62 -3.70 -3.69
N TYR A 64 7.44 -2.69 -2.82
CA TYR A 64 6.13 -2.21 -2.42
C TYR A 64 5.34 -1.66 -3.61
N LEU A 65 5.92 -0.74 -4.38
CA LEU A 65 5.27 -0.13 -5.54
C LEU A 65 4.91 -1.17 -6.60
N ASN A 66 5.67 -2.26 -6.74
CA ASN A 66 5.38 -3.33 -7.69
C ASN A 66 4.40 -4.40 -7.18
N THR A 67 4.03 -4.36 -5.90
CA THR A 67 3.18 -5.40 -5.29
C THR A 67 1.73 -4.93 -5.07
N ILE A 68 1.56 -3.66 -4.68
CA ILE A 68 0.25 -3.20 -4.20
C ILE A 68 -0.78 -3.07 -5.32
N TYR A 69 -2.04 -3.17 -4.92
CA TYR A 69 -3.18 -2.94 -5.79
C TYR A 69 -3.47 -1.44 -5.90
N TYR A 70 -3.59 -0.95 -7.14
CA TYR A 70 -3.90 0.45 -7.44
C TYR A 70 -5.35 0.68 -7.87
N GLY A 71 -6.17 -0.37 -8.01
CA GLY A 71 -7.49 -0.26 -8.63
C GLY A 71 -7.49 -0.76 -10.08
N ASN A 72 -8.68 -0.99 -10.65
CA ASN A 72 -8.86 -1.40 -12.05
C ASN A 72 -7.99 -2.61 -12.48
N VAL A 73 -7.85 -3.61 -11.62
CA VAL A 73 -7.02 -4.82 -11.85
C VAL A 73 -5.51 -4.51 -12.00
N ALA A 74 -5.07 -3.26 -11.77
CA ALA A 74 -3.68 -2.87 -11.81
C ALA A 74 -2.97 -3.23 -10.49
N TYR A 75 -2.08 -4.22 -10.56
CA TYR A 75 -1.14 -4.55 -9.50
C TYR A 75 0.26 -4.12 -9.94
N GLY A 76 0.89 -3.28 -9.13
CA GLY A 76 2.19 -2.70 -9.46
C GLY A 76 2.11 -1.37 -10.21
N ILE A 77 3.10 -0.51 -9.97
CA ILE A 77 3.11 0.88 -10.44
C ILE A 77 3.17 1.01 -11.96
N GLU A 78 3.87 0.11 -12.66
CA GLU A 78 3.91 0.12 -14.14
C GLU A 78 2.54 -0.21 -14.73
N ALA A 79 1.89 -1.26 -14.23
CA ALA A 79 0.53 -1.61 -14.65
C ALA A 79 -0.45 -0.45 -14.37
N ALA A 80 -0.31 0.23 -13.24
CA ALA A 80 -1.11 1.40 -12.91
C ALA A 80 -0.84 2.57 -13.88
N ALA A 81 0.42 2.91 -14.14
CA ALA A 81 0.78 3.98 -15.09
C ALA A 81 0.18 3.74 -16.49
N GLN A 82 0.24 2.50 -16.97
CA GLN A 82 -0.37 2.11 -18.24
C GLN A 82 -1.91 2.18 -18.18
N THR A 83 -2.51 1.68 -17.10
CA THR A 83 -3.98 1.63 -16.94
C THR A 83 -4.61 3.02 -16.85
N TYR A 84 -4.01 3.94 -16.11
CA TYR A 84 -4.58 5.26 -15.86
C TYR A 84 -4.14 6.32 -16.87
N PHE A 85 -2.94 6.20 -17.45
CA PHE A 85 -2.35 7.25 -18.29
C PHE A 85 -1.77 6.78 -19.63
N GLY A 86 -1.69 5.46 -19.87
CA GLY A 86 -1.09 4.91 -21.09
C GLY A 86 0.40 5.23 -21.24
N LYS A 87 1.12 5.36 -20.12
CA LYS A 87 2.54 5.75 -20.06
C LYS A 87 3.36 4.78 -19.23
N ARG A 88 4.69 4.80 -19.42
CA ARG A 88 5.60 4.11 -18.50
C ARG A 88 5.62 4.80 -17.16
N ALA A 89 5.83 4.06 -16.07
CA ALA A 89 5.90 4.64 -14.72
C ALA A 89 7.02 5.70 -14.60
N ALA A 90 8.12 5.54 -15.34
CA ALA A 90 9.22 6.50 -15.37
C ALA A 90 8.87 7.84 -16.06
N GLU A 91 7.75 7.91 -16.77
CA GLU A 91 7.31 9.08 -17.53
C GLU A 91 6.16 9.83 -16.84
N LEU A 92 5.79 9.41 -15.63
CA LEU A 92 4.76 10.07 -14.84
C LEU A 92 5.21 11.47 -14.44
N SER A 93 4.33 12.44 -14.65
CA SER A 93 4.44 13.75 -14.01
C SER A 93 4.23 13.63 -12.50
N LEU A 94 4.64 14.66 -11.77
CA LEU A 94 4.45 14.72 -10.31
C LEU A 94 2.97 14.57 -9.92
N ALA A 95 2.05 15.16 -10.68
CA ALA A 95 0.61 15.07 -10.42
C ALA A 95 0.08 13.65 -10.64
N GLU A 96 0.50 12.99 -11.73
CA GLU A 96 0.11 11.60 -12.03
C GLU A 96 0.69 10.63 -10.98
N ALA A 97 1.95 10.80 -10.60
CA ALA A 97 2.58 10.02 -9.54
C ALA A 97 1.90 10.24 -8.18
N ALA A 98 1.51 11.48 -7.86
CA ALA A 98 0.78 11.79 -6.64
C ALA A 98 -0.60 11.13 -6.60
N LEU A 99 -1.32 11.09 -7.73
CA LEU A 99 -2.58 10.36 -7.83
C LEU A 99 -2.36 8.87 -7.55
N LEU A 100 -1.41 8.23 -8.24
CA LEU A 100 -1.14 6.81 -8.05
C LEU A 100 -0.68 6.49 -6.63
N ALA A 101 0.07 7.38 -5.97
CA ALA A 101 0.51 7.20 -4.59
C ALA A 101 -0.67 7.19 -3.59
N GLY A 102 -1.77 7.88 -3.90
CA GLY A 102 -2.98 7.91 -3.07
C GLY A 102 -3.89 6.69 -3.26
N LEU A 103 -3.90 6.09 -4.45
CA LEU A 103 -4.82 4.99 -4.80
C LEU A 103 -4.76 3.79 -3.84
N PRO A 104 -3.61 3.28 -3.38
CA PRO A 104 -3.57 2.10 -2.50
C PRO A 104 -4.34 2.26 -1.18
N GLN A 105 -4.47 3.50 -0.66
CA GLN A 105 -5.23 3.77 0.57
C GLN A 105 -6.75 3.83 0.32
N ALA A 106 -7.17 4.26 -0.87
CA ALA A 106 -8.57 4.46 -1.20
C ALA A 106 -8.86 4.19 -2.69
N PRO A 107 -8.67 2.95 -3.18
CA PRO A 107 -8.66 2.66 -4.62
C PRO A 107 -10.04 2.86 -5.27
N ALA A 108 -11.12 2.74 -4.50
CA ALA A 108 -12.48 3.00 -4.98
C ALA A 108 -12.85 4.50 -4.93
N ALA A 109 -12.45 5.22 -3.89
CA ALA A 109 -12.82 6.63 -3.70
C ALA A 109 -12.00 7.59 -4.58
N LEU A 110 -10.78 7.18 -4.95
CA LEU A 110 -9.85 7.99 -5.75
C LEU A 110 -9.78 7.51 -7.21
N ASN A 111 -10.67 6.62 -7.65
CA ASN A 111 -10.69 6.14 -9.03
C ASN A 111 -11.17 7.26 -9.97
N PRO A 112 -10.32 7.83 -10.85
CA PRO A 112 -10.71 8.89 -11.78
C PRO A 112 -11.74 8.43 -12.82
N PHE A 113 -11.95 7.12 -12.97
CA PHE A 113 -12.97 6.55 -13.86
C PHE A 113 -14.32 6.34 -13.17
N ASP A 114 -14.43 6.55 -11.86
CA ASP A 114 -15.71 6.54 -11.15
C ASP A 114 -16.25 7.97 -11.07
N SER A 115 -17.41 8.22 -11.67
CA SER A 115 -18.02 9.54 -11.81
C SER A 115 -18.38 10.21 -10.48
N ARG A 116 -18.35 9.48 -9.35
CA ARG A 116 -18.63 10.04 -8.01
C ARG A 116 -17.46 10.84 -7.41
N ALA A 117 -16.23 10.68 -7.92
CA ALA A 117 -15.05 11.35 -7.37
C ALA A 117 -14.94 12.83 -7.79
N LEU A 118 -15.75 13.28 -8.76
CA LEU A 118 -15.76 14.67 -9.26
C LEU A 118 -16.86 15.54 -8.62
N ASP A 119 -17.76 14.93 -7.84
CA ASP A 119 -18.95 15.57 -7.26
C ASP A 119 -18.84 15.85 -5.74
N ALA A 120 -17.65 15.65 -5.14
CA ALA A 120 -17.37 15.89 -3.72
C ALA A 120 -16.27 16.95 -3.53
#